data_AF-M0QQW0-F1
#
_entry.id   AF-M0QQW0-F1
#
_cell.length_a   1.000
_cell.length_b   1.000
_cell.length_c   1.000
_cell.angle_alpha   90.00
_cell.angle_beta   90.00
_cell.angle_gamma   90.00
#
_symmetry.space_group_name_H-M   'P 1'
#
loop_
_entity.id
_entity.type
_entity.pdbx_description
1 polymer ?
#
loop_
_entity_poly.entity_id
_entity_poly.type
_entity_poly.pdbx_seq_one_letter_code
_entity_poly.pdbx_strand_id
1 'polypeptide(L)'
;MSHTPPKDVQEAAQRAVRWIDDGKAGPGFTDTGRHRAHQLADGKGVDDDQIRKMRNYFSRHEVDRDTTGFSHGEDGFPTAGRVAWDAWGGDPGRRWANSETIKGD
;
A
#
# COMPACT_ATOMS: atom_id res chain seq x y z
N MET A 1 -7.34 16.84 -8.19
CA MET A 1 -8.41 16.76 -7.17
C MET A 1 -7.80 16.10 -5.94
N SER A 2 -8.52 16.02 -4.81
CA SER A 2 -8.04 15.21 -3.68
C SER A 2 -8.89 13.95 -3.57
N HIS A 3 -8.23 12.80 -3.58
CA HIS A 3 -8.82 11.47 -3.49
C HIS A 3 -8.64 10.97 -2.06
N THR A 4 -9.73 10.78 -1.34
CA THR A 4 -9.68 10.34 0.07
C THR A 4 -9.69 8.81 0.13
N PRO A 5 -8.73 8.17 0.81
CA PRO A 5 -8.69 6.72 0.89
C PRO A 5 -9.90 6.20 1.70
N PRO A 6 -10.61 5.17 1.20
CA PRO A 6 -11.69 4.52 1.95
C PRO A 6 -11.16 3.78 3.18
N LYS A 7 -12.04 3.38 4.10
CA LYS A 7 -11.65 2.85 5.41
C LYS A 7 -10.81 1.57 5.34
N ASP A 8 -11.11 0.68 4.42
CA ASP A 8 -10.37 -0.56 4.19
C ASP A 8 -8.93 -0.30 3.69
N VAL A 9 -8.70 0.79 2.94
CA VAL A 9 -7.36 1.28 2.57
C VAL A 9 -6.60 1.78 3.80
N GLN A 10 -7.27 2.56 4.66
CA GLN A 10 -6.67 3.09 5.89
C GLN A 10 -6.26 1.96 6.83
N GLU A 11 -7.12 0.96 7.02
CA GLU A 11 -6.86 -0.21 7.87
C GLU A 11 -5.67 -1.04 7.38
N ALA A 12 -5.53 -1.20 6.06
CA ALA A 12 -4.37 -1.86 5.48
C ALA A 12 -3.08 -1.07 5.73
N ALA A 13 -3.11 0.24 5.50
CA ALA A 13 -1.97 1.10 5.74
C ALA A 13 -1.59 1.15 7.23
N GLN A 14 -2.55 1.18 8.15
CA GLN A 14 -2.30 1.11 9.60
C GLN A 14 -1.65 -0.20 10.01
N ARG A 15 -2.04 -1.31 9.40
CA ARG A 15 -1.37 -2.61 9.61
C ARG A 15 0.07 -2.57 9.11
N ALA A 16 0.34 -1.99 7.94
CA ALA A 16 1.69 -1.81 7.44
C ALA A 16 2.54 -0.90 8.33
N VAL A 17 2.00 0.21 8.83
CA VAL A 17 2.70 1.08 9.79
C VAL A 17 3.20 0.29 10.99
N ARG A 18 2.33 -0.53 11.60
CA ARG A 18 2.74 -1.41 12.73
C ARG A 18 3.88 -2.34 12.34
N TRP A 19 3.81 -3.00 11.19
CA TRP A 19 4.89 -3.87 10.72
C TRP A 19 6.20 -3.12 10.42
N ILE A 20 6.10 -1.90 9.90
CA ILE A 20 7.25 -1.03 9.66
C ILE A 20 7.93 -0.68 10.98
N ASP A 21 7.15 -0.35 12.02
CA ASP A 21 7.65 -0.03 13.37
C ASP A 21 8.26 -1.26 14.05
N ASP A 22 7.70 -2.45 13.81
CA ASP A 22 8.22 -3.74 14.27
C ASP A 22 9.46 -4.22 13.48
N GLY A 23 9.97 -3.42 12.53
CA GLY A 23 11.17 -3.73 11.76
C GLY A 23 10.98 -4.81 10.68
N LYS A 24 9.74 -5.09 10.26
CA LYS A 24 9.41 -6.09 9.23
C LYS A 24 9.54 -5.56 7.79
N ALA A 25 9.79 -4.26 7.63
CA ALA A 25 10.06 -3.68 6.32
C ALA A 25 11.39 -4.21 5.76
N GLY A 26 11.43 -4.52 4.46
CA GLY A 26 12.64 -5.01 3.80
C GLY A 26 13.75 -3.94 3.71
N PRO A 27 15.01 -4.34 3.45
CA PRO A 27 16.15 -3.42 3.39
C PRO A 27 16.03 -2.36 2.28
N GLY A 28 15.24 -2.61 1.24
CA GLY A 28 14.94 -1.66 0.16
C GLY A 28 13.72 -0.76 0.41
N PHE A 29 13.10 -0.81 1.60
CA PHE A 29 11.90 -0.04 1.89
C PHE A 29 12.21 1.46 2.01
N THR A 30 11.61 2.26 1.14
CA THR A 30 11.95 3.68 0.96
C THR A 30 11.13 4.62 1.84
N ASP A 31 11.62 5.84 2.03
CA ASP A 31 10.89 6.90 2.73
C ASP A 31 9.57 7.26 2.03
N THR A 32 9.50 7.14 0.71
CA THR A 32 8.24 7.28 -0.05
C THR A 32 7.20 6.26 0.41
N GLY A 33 7.61 5.00 0.61
CA GLY A 33 6.73 3.95 1.12
C GLY A 33 6.26 4.23 2.55
N ARG A 34 7.17 4.67 3.43
CA ARG A 34 6.85 5.07 4.81
C ARG A 34 5.85 6.23 4.84
N HIS A 35 6.13 7.28 4.08
CA HIS A 35 5.26 8.44 3.98
C HIS A 35 3.87 8.06 3.48
N ARG A 36 3.78 7.25 2.41
CA ARG A 36 2.50 6.77 1.87
C ARG A 36 1.72 5.96 2.90
N ALA A 37 2.39 5.07 3.64
CA ALA A 37 1.76 4.27 4.70
C ALA A 37 1.11 5.17 5.75
N HIS A 38 1.84 6.14 6.31
CA HIS A 38 1.28 7.05 7.31
C HIS A 38 0.19 7.97 6.73
N GLN A 39 0.37 8.51 5.53
CA GLN A 39 -0.64 9.34 4.87
C GLN A 39 -1.98 8.60 4.71
N LEU A 40 -1.92 7.36 4.20
CA LEU A 40 -3.12 6.54 4.02
C LEU A 40 -3.69 6.07 5.36
N ALA A 41 -2.85 5.71 6.33
CA ALA A 41 -3.28 5.31 7.67
C ALA A 41 -4.06 6.41 8.41
N ASP A 42 -3.66 7.67 8.20
CA ASP A 42 -4.32 8.87 8.75
C ASP A 42 -5.60 9.26 7.97
N GLY A 43 -5.92 8.56 6.89
CA GLY A 43 -7.05 8.92 6.02
C GLY A 43 -6.83 10.21 5.22
N LYS A 44 -5.58 10.67 5.08
CA LYS A 44 -5.26 11.89 4.34
C LYS A 44 -5.38 11.65 2.85
N GLY A 45 -6.08 12.56 2.17
CA GLY A 45 -6.26 12.50 0.72
C GLY A 45 -4.96 12.62 -0.06
N VAL A 46 -4.99 12.14 -1.30
CA VAL A 46 -3.87 12.13 -2.26
C VAL A 46 -4.29 12.82 -3.55
N ASP A 47 -3.35 13.31 -4.35
CA ASP A 47 -3.66 13.94 -5.64
C ASP A 47 -3.66 12.94 -6.81
N ASP A 48 -4.07 13.40 -8.00
CA ASP A 48 -4.11 12.61 -9.24
C ASP A 48 -2.75 11.96 -9.59
N ASP A 49 -1.63 12.65 -9.35
CA ASP A 49 -0.27 12.11 -9.61
C ASP A 49 0.02 10.95 -8.65
N GLN A 50 -0.39 11.07 -7.39
CA GLN A 50 -0.28 9.98 -6.43
C GLN A 50 -1.14 8.78 -6.81
N ILE A 51 -2.37 8.98 -7.28
CA ILE A 51 -3.19 7.87 -7.79
C ILE A 51 -2.47 7.13 -8.93
N ARG A 52 -1.87 7.84 -9.89
CA ARG A 52 -1.05 7.20 -10.96
C ARG A 52 0.11 6.38 -10.39
N LYS A 53 0.83 6.94 -9.41
CA LYS A 53 1.93 6.25 -8.74
C LYS A 53 1.46 5.00 -8.00
N MET A 54 0.31 5.05 -7.34
CA MET A 54 -0.31 3.89 -6.69
C MET A 54 -0.63 2.79 -7.71
N ARG A 55 -1.28 3.12 -8.84
CA ARG A 55 -1.58 2.15 -9.92
C ARG A 55 -0.30 1.48 -10.45
N ASN A 56 0.71 2.28 -10.77
CA ASN A 56 2.00 1.79 -11.28
C ASN A 56 2.75 0.95 -10.24
N TYR A 57 2.61 1.27 -8.95
CA TYR A 57 3.18 0.46 -7.88
C TYR A 57 2.53 -0.92 -7.87
N PHE A 58 1.19 -0.98 -7.75
CA PHE A 58 0.47 -2.26 -7.68
C PHE A 58 0.65 -3.14 -8.93
N SER A 59 0.69 -2.54 -10.12
CA SER A 59 0.93 -3.31 -11.36
C SER A 59 2.31 -3.99 -11.37
N ARG A 60 3.35 -3.30 -10.90
CA ARG A 60 4.73 -3.84 -10.91
C ARG A 60 4.97 -4.89 -9.81
N HIS A 61 4.23 -4.79 -8.71
CA HIS A 61 4.43 -5.64 -7.53
C HIS A 61 3.33 -6.70 -7.37
N GLU A 62 2.50 -6.92 -8.39
CA GLU A 62 1.46 -7.96 -8.34
C GLU A 62 2.08 -9.35 -8.13
N VAL A 63 3.25 -9.62 -8.74
CA VAL A 63 3.99 -10.88 -8.61
C VAL A 63 4.51 -11.15 -7.19
N ASP A 64 4.69 -10.12 -6.35
CA ASP A 64 5.15 -10.29 -4.97
C ASP A 64 4.14 -11.08 -4.11
N ARG A 65 2.87 -11.10 -4.56
CA ARG A 65 1.75 -11.78 -3.89
C ARG A 65 1.84 -13.30 -3.96
N ASP A 66 2.63 -13.84 -4.89
CA ASP A 66 2.78 -15.29 -5.09
C ASP A 66 3.85 -15.91 -4.15
N THR A 67 4.51 -15.09 -3.34
CA THR A 67 5.55 -15.54 -2.40
C THR A 67 4.92 -16.07 -1.11
N THR A 68 5.36 -17.25 -0.64
CA THR A 68 4.96 -17.79 0.67
C THR A 68 5.27 -16.81 1.81
N GLY A 69 4.28 -16.59 2.69
CA GLY A 69 4.33 -15.59 3.76
C GLY A 69 3.70 -14.26 3.34
N PHE A 70 3.13 -14.15 2.13
CA PHE A 70 2.39 -12.97 1.72
C PHE A 70 0.98 -12.94 2.32
N SER A 71 0.35 -14.10 2.45
CA SER A 71 -1.00 -14.23 3.01
C SER A 71 -0.98 -14.57 4.49
N HIS A 72 -2.00 -14.10 5.21
CA HIS A 72 -2.11 -14.37 6.64
C HIS A 72 -2.22 -15.88 6.90
N GLY A 73 -1.44 -16.38 7.86
CA GLY A 73 -1.41 -17.81 8.22
C GLY A 73 -0.36 -18.62 7.45
N GLU A 74 0.30 -18.05 6.44
CA GLU A 74 1.45 -18.67 5.79
C GLU A 74 2.72 -18.51 6.64
N ASP A 75 3.63 -19.48 6.50
CA ASP A 75 4.94 -19.42 7.15
C ASP A 75 5.71 -18.17 6.70
N GLY A 76 6.28 -17.45 7.69
CA GLY A 76 7.04 -16.22 7.43
C GLY A 76 6.19 -14.97 7.23
N PHE A 77 4.87 -15.02 7.47
CA PHE A 77 4.03 -13.82 7.39
C PHE A 77 4.37 -12.75 8.45
N PRO A 78 4.43 -11.45 8.09
CA PRO A 78 4.36 -10.91 6.72
C PRO A 78 5.75 -10.91 6.05
N THR A 79 5.79 -11.18 4.73
CA THR A 79 6.97 -10.90 3.90
C THR A 79 7.20 -9.39 3.76
N ALA A 80 8.42 -9.00 3.39
CA ALA A 80 8.73 -7.60 3.06
C ALA A 80 7.84 -7.06 1.92
N GLY A 81 7.55 -7.89 0.91
CA GLY A 81 6.60 -7.56 -0.17
C GLY A 81 5.19 -7.32 0.35
N ARG A 82 4.73 -8.12 1.32
CA ARG A 82 3.43 -7.89 1.97
C ARG A 82 3.38 -6.59 2.78
N VAL A 83 4.44 -6.28 3.52
CA VAL A 83 4.54 -5.00 4.25
C VAL A 83 4.45 -3.83 3.28
N ALA A 84 5.17 -3.90 2.15
CA ALA A 84 5.12 -2.86 1.15
C ALA A 84 3.75 -2.78 0.45
N TRP A 85 3.12 -3.91 0.14
CA TRP A 85 1.80 -3.94 -0.46
C TRP A 85 0.76 -3.22 0.40
N ASP A 86 0.73 -3.53 1.71
CA ASP A 86 -0.19 -2.90 2.65
C ASP A 86 0.18 -1.43 2.94
N ALA A 87 1.46 -1.05 2.84
CA ALA A 87 1.89 0.36 2.96
C ALA A 87 1.28 1.26 1.88
N TRP A 88 0.96 0.69 0.72
CA TRP A 88 0.25 1.37 -0.35
C TRP A 88 -1.28 1.19 -0.27
N GLY A 89 -1.79 0.57 0.79
CA GLY A 89 -3.22 0.36 1.02
C GLY A 89 -3.72 -1.05 0.72
N GLY A 90 -2.85 -1.98 0.35
CA GLY A 90 -3.19 -3.38 0.10
C GLY A 90 -4.13 -3.58 -1.08
N ASP A 91 -4.83 -4.72 -1.10
CA ASP A 91 -5.85 -5.01 -2.11
C ASP A 91 -6.95 -3.93 -2.18
N PRO A 92 -7.45 -3.37 -1.05
CA PRO A 92 -8.29 -2.18 -1.07
C PRO A 92 -7.67 -1.01 -1.83
N GLY A 93 -6.38 -0.71 -1.56
CA GLY A 93 -5.66 0.42 -2.16
C GLY A 93 -5.54 0.26 -3.67
N ARG A 94 -5.29 -0.97 -4.12
CA ARG A 94 -5.27 -1.30 -5.54
C ARG A 94 -6.63 -1.08 -6.20
N ARG A 95 -7.70 -1.59 -5.60
CA ARG A 95 -9.06 -1.44 -6.14
C ARG A 95 -9.46 0.04 -6.19
N TRP A 96 -9.23 0.76 -5.10
CA TRP A 96 -9.54 2.18 -4.99
C TRP A 96 -8.75 3.01 -6.01
N ALA A 97 -7.43 2.86 -6.07
CA ALA A 97 -6.62 3.62 -7.02
C ALA A 97 -7.07 3.38 -8.47
N ASN A 98 -7.45 2.15 -8.82
CA ASN A 98 -7.97 1.81 -10.15
C ASN A 98 -9.39 2.32 -10.42
N SER A 99 -10.20 2.63 -9.39
CA SER A 99 -11.56 3.18 -9.56
C SER A 99 -11.60 4.70 -9.69
N GLU A 100 -10.57 5.41 -9.21
CA GLU A 100 -10.57 6.87 -9.25
C GLU A 100 -10.54 7.44 -10.68
N THR A 101 -11.25 8.53 -10.92
CA THR A 101 -11.10 9.31 -12.16
C THR A 101 -10.06 10.40 -11.94
N ILE A 102 -9.02 10.45 -12.77
CA ILE A 102 -7.97 11.48 -12.68
C ILE A 102 -7.96 12.33 -13.95
N LYS A 103 -7.56 13.61 -13.86
CA LYS A 103 -7.55 14.49 -15.03
C LYS A 103 -6.55 14.01 -16.07
N GLY A 104 -7.02 13.80 -17.30
CA GLY A 104 -6.20 13.42 -18.44
C GLY A 104 -6.12 11.91 -18.70
N ASP A 105 -6.89 11.10 -17.97
CA ASP A 105 -7.28 9.75 -18.38
C ASP A 105 -8.45 9.79 -19.38
#